data_AF-A1A0I3-F1
#
_entry.id   AF-A1A0I3-F1
#
_cell.length_a   1.000
_cell.length_b   1.000
_cell.length_c   1.000
_cell.angle_alpha   90.00
_cell.angle_beta   90.00
_cell.angle_gamma   90.00
#
_symmetry.space_group_name_H-M   'P 1'
#
loop_
_entity.id
_entity.type
_entity.pdbx_description
1 polymer ?
#
loop_
_entity_poly.entity_id
_entity_poly.type
_entity_poly.pdbx_seq_one_letter_code
_entity_poly.pdbx_strand_id
1 'polypeptide(L)'
;MKQSIGGCERFHGAVIAHDGTEQSRVFKETAALGGELDRIGKRIMGSEIRAKVAIMFDWQSYWSLEGCVGPTAGFSYPNEVHRFYRAFWRRNVPVDIIESTTPLDKLKQYDLVVAPALITVLPGVAETLESYVSEGGSFITGYMAGIHDEHDLVVPGGYPGKLRDLMGVWVEEIDALAPDETIEVHGDAVDAKGEIVASIIHREGARRLAAYGGGEFYAGHSALTVNTYGKGKAYFVGTLLDETGMSAFMAPIIKELGLKPLDTPEDVSLSVRYGDDGVRYAFLINNSESDKRLCLDELDGGVELLTGHVVDGPVGLKPYGVNVIELG
;
A
#
# COMPACT_ATOMS: atom_id res chain seq x y z
N MET A 1 -7.51 0.34 33.69
CA MET A 1 -8.03 -0.89 33.06
C MET A 1 -7.55 -2.10 33.86
N LYS A 2 -8.45 -2.93 34.39
CA LYS A 2 -8.15 -4.12 35.20
C LYS A 2 -8.85 -5.34 34.59
N GLN A 3 -8.21 -6.50 34.63
CA GLN A 3 -8.80 -7.74 34.09
C GLN A 3 -10.14 -8.08 34.77
N SER A 4 -11.12 -8.52 33.98
CA SER A 4 -12.41 -8.97 34.49
C SER A 4 -12.25 -10.30 35.24
N ILE A 5 -13.04 -10.49 36.31
CA ILE A 5 -13.01 -11.71 37.13
C ILE A 5 -13.84 -12.84 36.49
N GLY A 6 -14.75 -12.51 35.57
CA GLY A 6 -15.67 -13.46 34.94
C GLY A 6 -16.10 -13.00 33.55
N GLY A 7 -16.89 -13.83 32.87
CA GLY A 7 -17.26 -13.64 31.47
C GLY A 7 -16.24 -14.22 30.49
N CYS A 8 -16.46 -14.00 29.20
CA CYS A 8 -15.60 -14.53 28.13
C CYS A 8 -14.21 -13.86 28.10
N GLU A 9 -14.06 -12.63 28.59
CA GLU A 9 -12.82 -11.85 28.53
C GLU A 9 -11.94 -11.94 29.78
N ARG A 10 -12.24 -12.84 30.72
CA ARG A 10 -11.47 -12.96 31.98
C ARG A 10 -9.97 -13.20 31.79
N PHE A 11 -9.56 -13.71 30.62
CA PHE A 11 -8.15 -13.91 30.27
C PHE A 11 -7.60 -12.87 29.27
N HIS A 12 -8.39 -11.86 28.88
CA HIS A 12 -7.91 -10.76 28.06
C HIS A 12 -6.87 -9.93 28.82
N GLY A 13 -5.82 -9.47 28.14
CA GLY A 13 -4.78 -8.63 28.74
C GLY A 13 -5.33 -7.31 29.29
N ALA A 14 -4.77 -6.83 30.39
CA ALA A 14 -5.06 -5.50 30.94
C ALA A 14 -3.85 -4.95 31.69
N VAL A 15 -3.85 -3.64 31.99
CA VAL A 15 -2.77 -2.97 32.74
C VAL A 15 -2.60 -3.57 34.14
N ILE A 16 -3.72 -3.84 34.83
CA ILE A 16 -3.72 -4.50 36.14
C ILE A 16 -4.29 -5.91 35.96
N ALA A 17 -3.47 -6.91 36.24
CA ALA A 17 -3.88 -8.31 36.17
C ALA A 17 -4.72 -8.75 37.38
N HIS A 18 -5.15 -10.02 37.43
CA HIS A 18 -5.90 -10.57 38.56
C HIS A 18 -5.13 -10.55 39.89
N ASP A 19 -3.80 -10.57 39.83
CA ASP A 19 -2.92 -10.44 40.99
C ASP A 19 -2.95 -9.04 41.63
N GLY A 20 -3.50 -8.04 40.93
CA GLY A 20 -3.70 -6.69 41.44
C GLY A 20 -2.41 -5.91 41.71
N THR A 21 -1.27 -6.31 41.14
CA THR A 21 0.04 -5.69 41.45
C THR A 21 0.63 -4.86 40.31
N GLU A 22 1.32 -3.79 40.68
CA GLU A 22 2.15 -2.98 39.79
C GLU A 22 3.51 -3.61 39.46
N GLN A 23 3.85 -4.74 40.10
CA GLN A 23 5.14 -5.39 39.92
C GLN A 23 5.24 -6.25 38.64
N SER A 24 4.11 -6.47 37.97
CA SER A 24 4.04 -7.25 36.74
C SER A 24 4.79 -6.57 35.59
N ARG A 25 5.29 -7.37 34.64
CA ARG A 25 5.98 -6.88 33.43
C ARG A 25 5.09 -5.90 32.65
N VAL A 26 3.83 -6.29 32.39
CA VAL A 26 2.85 -5.50 31.63
C VAL A 26 2.61 -4.14 32.28
N PHE A 27 2.46 -4.11 33.61
CA PHE A 27 2.27 -2.84 34.32
C PHE A 27 3.49 -1.93 34.14
N LYS A 28 4.71 -2.47 34.32
CA LYS A 28 5.96 -1.71 34.20
C LYS A 28 6.18 -1.16 32.79
N GLU A 29 5.94 -1.96 31.75
CA GLU A 29 6.02 -1.54 30.35
C GLU A 29 4.97 -0.46 30.04
N THR A 30 3.73 -0.63 30.51
CA THR A 30 2.67 0.38 30.36
C THR A 30 3.01 1.69 31.06
N ALA A 31 3.57 1.62 32.27
CA ALA A 31 3.98 2.79 33.04
C ALA A 31 5.16 3.53 32.38
N ALA A 32 6.12 2.79 31.81
CA ALA A 32 7.22 3.36 31.03
C ALA A 32 6.68 4.13 29.81
N LEU A 33 5.79 3.52 29.02
CA LEU A 33 5.13 4.19 27.89
C LEU A 33 4.37 5.45 28.33
N GLY A 34 3.64 5.38 29.45
CA GLY A 34 2.96 6.55 30.04
C GLY A 34 3.94 7.69 30.32
N GLY A 35 5.10 7.39 30.91
CA GLY A 35 6.14 8.37 31.19
C GLY A 35 6.80 8.96 29.94
N GLU A 36 6.87 8.21 28.83
CA GLU A 36 7.35 8.70 27.53
C GLU A 36 6.32 9.61 26.87
N LEU A 37 5.05 9.20 26.86
CA LEU A 37 3.93 10.01 26.33
C LEU A 37 3.75 11.32 27.10
N ASP A 38 3.95 11.34 28.43
CA ASP A 38 3.93 12.58 29.21
C ASP A 38 5.04 13.56 28.79
N ARG A 39 6.21 13.05 28.37
CA ARG A 39 7.35 13.89 27.93
C ARG A 39 7.12 14.47 26.54
N ILE A 40 6.72 13.64 25.58
CA ILE A 40 6.74 14.03 24.15
C ILE A 40 5.35 14.23 23.55
N GLY A 41 4.30 13.70 24.17
CA GLY A 41 2.95 13.59 23.60
C GLY A 41 2.37 14.94 23.18
N LYS A 42 2.56 16.00 23.99
CA LYS A 42 2.09 17.35 23.65
C LYS A 42 2.75 17.95 22.41
N ARG A 43 3.97 17.53 22.07
CA ARG A 43 4.70 18.02 20.89
C ARG A 43 4.18 17.37 19.61
N ILE A 44 3.97 16.05 19.67
CA ILE A 44 3.58 15.25 18.49
C ILE A 44 2.07 15.23 18.24
N MET A 45 1.26 15.63 19.22
CA MET A 45 -0.21 15.65 19.12
C MET A 45 -0.66 16.59 18.00
N GLY A 46 -1.60 16.13 17.18
CA GLY A 46 -2.10 16.89 16.02
C GLY A 46 -1.23 16.78 14.78
N SER A 47 0.02 16.27 14.86
CA SER A 47 0.85 16.11 13.67
C SER A 47 0.24 15.12 12.67
N GLU A 48 0.41 15.36 11.37
CA GLU A 48 -0.22 14.57 10.31
C GLU A 48 0.81 13.94 9.37
N ILE A 49 0.45 12.82 8.74
CA ILE A 49 1.21 12.28 7.62
C ILE A 49 0.76 13.00 6.35
N ARG A 50 1.70 13.39 5.49
CA ARG A 50 1.42 14.00 4.19
C ARG A 50 1.76 13.02 3.08
N ALA A 51 0.78 12.26 2.61
CA ALA A 51 0.96 11.27 1.56
C ALA A 51 0.82 11.87 0.16
N LYS A 52 1.60 11.32 -0.78
CA LYS A 52 1.48 11.57 -2.22
C LYS A 52 1.00 10.35 -3.01
N VAL A 53 0.74 9.27 -2.30
CA VAL A 53 0.18 8.03 -2.82
C VAL A 53 -1.10 7.75 -2.06
N ALA A 54 -2.15 7.36 -2.78
CA ALA A 54 -3.36 6.82 -2.20
C ALA A 54 -3.64 5.41 -2.74
N ILE A 55 -4.17 4.55 -1.88
CA ILE A 55 -4.70 3.25 -2.27
C ILE A 55 -6.19 3.21 -1.94
N MET A 56 -7.02 2.93 -2.94
CA MET A 56 -8.44 2.75 -2.78
C MET A 56 -8.74 1.41 -2.13
N PHE A 57 -9.55 1.43 -1.08
CA PHE A 57 -10.22 0.25 -0.54
C PHE A 57 -11.73 0.45 -0.65
N ASP A 58 -12.43 -0.52 -1.22
CA ASP A 58 -13.86 -0.44 -1.47
C ASP A 58 -14.61 -1.65 -0.89
N TRP A 59 -15.58 -1.37 -0.02
CA TRP A 59 -16.36 -2.42 0.63
C TRP A 59 -17.31 -3.14 -0.34
N GLN A 60 -17.81 -2.49 -1.39
CA GLN A 60 -18.64 -3.18 -2.38
C GLN A 60 -17.81 -4.14 -3.21
N SER A 61 -16.59 -3.73 -3.61
CA SER A 61 -15.62 -4.60 -4.26
C SER A 61 -15.23 -5.77 -3.36
N TYR A 62 -15.00 -5.52 -2.07
CA TYR A 62 -14.75 -6.59 -1.10
C TYR A 62 -15.92 -7.60 -1.06
N TRP A 63 -17.17 -7.14 -0.88
CA TRP A 63 -18.33 -8.03 -0.84
C TRP A 63 -18.59 -8.75 -2.16
N SER A 64 -18.38 -8.08 -3.29
CA SER A 64 -18.50 -8.67 -4.62
C SER A 64 -17.48 -9.81 -4.80
N LEU A 65 -16.21 -9.56 -4.49
CA LEU A 65 -15.14 -10.56 -4.61
C LEU A 65 -15.32 -11.75 -3.65
N GLU A 66 -15.73 -11.50 -2.41
CA GLU A 66 -15.99 -12.57 -1.43
C GLU A 66 -17.29 -13.34 -1.74
N GLY A 67 -18.25 -12.70 -2.39
CA GLY A 67 -19.53 -13.30 -2.81
C GLY A 67 -19.45 -14.02 -4.16
N CYS A 68 -18.41 -13.78 -4.96
CA CYS A 68 -18.26 -14.36 -6.29
C CYS A 68 -17.88 -15.85 -6.23
N VAL A 69 -18.43 -16.64 -7.16
CA VAL A 69 -18.00 -18.03 -7.36
C VAL A 69 -17.04 -18.07 -8.54
N GLY A 70 -15.74 -18.16 -8.25
CA GLY A 70 -14.67 -18.06 -9.24
C GLY A 70 -14.12 -16.62 -9.38
N PRO A 71 -13.14 -16.39 -10.27
CA PRO A 71 -12.48 -17.37 -11.14
C PRO A 71 -11.48 -18.27 -10.39
N THR A 72 -11.13 -17.95 -9.14
CA THR A 72 -10.11 -18.68 -8.38
C THR A 72 -10.45 -18.78 -6.89
N ALA A 73 -10.09 -19.90 -6.27
CA ALA A 73 -10.15 -20.04 -4.82
C ALA A 73 -8.86 -19.48 -4.20
N GLY A 74 -8.97 -18.70 -3.13
CA GLY A 74 -7.81 -18.20 -2.39
C GLY A 74 -7.34 -16.80 -2.77
N PHE A 75 -8.03 -16.11 -3.69
CA PHE A 75 -7.87 -14.66 -3.81
C PHE A 75 -8.44 -13.95 -2.57
N SER A 76 -7.74 -12.96 -2.05
CA SER A 76 -8.17 -12.15 -0.91
C SER A 76 -7.94 -10.68 -1.23
N TYR A 77 -9.04 -9.94 -1.36
CA TYR A 77 -8.99 -8.51 -1.70
C TYR A 77 -8.15 -7.69 -0.71
N PRO A 78 -8.29 -7.83 0.63
CA PRO A 78 -7.42 -7.13 1.57
C PRO A 78 -5.94 -7.48 1.41
N ASN A 79 -5.60 -8.75 1.13
CA ASN A 79 -4.21 -9.16 0.90
C ASN A 79 -3.63 -8.52 -0.36
N GLU A 80 -4.44 -8.32 -1.40
CA GLU A 80 -3.99 -7.65 -2.61
C GLU A 80 -3.80 -6.14 -2.38
N VAL A 81 -4.71 -5.49 -1.64
CA VAL A 81 -4.47 -4.11 -1.17
C VAL A 81 -3.16 -4.01 -0.37
N HIS A 82 -2.92 -4.97 0.53
CA HIS A 82 -1.66 -5.05 1.28
C HIS A 82 -0.43 -5.29 0.38
N ARG A 83 -0.56 -6.04 -0.71
CA ARG A 83 0.54 -6.28 -1.66
C ARG A 83 1.02 -4.98 -2.31
N PHE A 84 0.08 -4.18 -2.80
CA PHE A 84 0.38 -2.85 -3.34
C PHE A 84 0.92 -1.90 -2.25
N TYR A 85 0.31 -1.90 -1.06
CA TYR A 85 0.77 -1.09 0.07
C TYR A 85 2.21 -1.44 0.48
N ARG A 86 2.57 -2.73 0.54
CA ARG A 86 3.90 -3.21 0.95
C ARG A 86 5.01 -2.68 0.05
N ALA A 87 4.74 -2.46 -1.24
CA ALA A 87 5.70 -1.90 -2.18
C ALA A 87 6.14 -0.47 -1.82
N PHE A 88 5.23 0.32 -1.22
CA PHE A 88 5.52 1.66 -0.72
C PHE A 88 6.05 1.64 0.71
N TRP A 89 5.46 0.79 1.57
CA TRP A 89 5.84 0.69 2.98
C TRP A 89 7.31 0.33 3.18
N ARG A 90 7.84 -0.62 2.40
CA ARG A 90 9.27 -1.00 2.44
C ARG A 90 10.23 0.10 2.01
N ARG A 91 9.71 1.13 1.36
CA ARG A 91 10.45 2.31 0.92
C ARG A 91 10.14 3.53 1.79
N ASN A 92 9.38 3.34 2.87
CA ASN A 92 8.91 4.39 3.77
C ASN A 92 8.18 5.52 3.02
N VAL A 93 7.55 5.20 1.89
CA VAL A 93 6.71 6.16 1.15
C VAL A 93 5.34 6.23 1.84
N PRO A 94 4.88 7.40 2.29
CA PRO A 94 3.60 7.51 2.96
C PRO A 94 2.43 7.27 2.00
N VAL A 95 1.43 6.52 2.47
CA VAL A 95 0.25 6.11 1.71
C VAL A 95 -1.00 6.40 2.54
N ASP A 96 -1.99 7.02 1.91
CA ASP A 96 -3.36 7.10 2.46
C ASP A 96 -4.21 5.95 1.93
N ILE A 97 -5.03 5.33 2.78
CA ILE A 97 -6.11 4.45 2.34
C ILE A 97 -7.38 5.28 2.21
N ILE A 98 -7.98 5.28 1.02
CA ILE A 98 -9.12 6.15 0.67
C ILE A 98 -10.29 5.33 0.13
N GLU A 99 -11.48 5.92 0.16
CA GLU A 99 -12.68 5.34 -0.44
C GLU A 99 -12.61 5.46 -1.97
N SER A 100 -13.19 4.50 -2.71
CA SER A 100 -13.27 4.52 -4.18
C SER A 100 -14.03 5.74 -4.72
N THR A 101 -14.97 6.27 -3.94
CA THR A 101 -15.82 7.44 -4.23
C THR A 101 -15.17 8.77 -3.84
N THR A 102 -13.88 8.77 -3.46
CA THR A 102 -13.15 9.99 -3.11
C THR A 102 -13.25 11.01 -4.26
N PRO A 103 -13.72 12.23 -3.98
CA PRO A 103 -13.98 13.21 -5.01
C PRO A 103 -12.69 13.72 -5.66
N LEU A 104 -12.82 14.20 -6.90
CA LEU A 104 -11.71 14.63 -7.75
C LEU A 104 -10.81 15.69 -7.09
N ASP A 105 -11.38 16.64 -6.36
CA ASP A 105 -10.64 17.71 -5.67
C ASP A 105 -9.66 17.16 -4.64
N LYS A 106 -10.04 16.10 -3.92
CA LYS A 106 -9.15 15.37 -3.02
C LYS A 106 -8.15 14.51 -3.79
N LEU A 107 -8.56 13.82 -4.86
CA LEU A 107 -7.63 12.98 -5.63
C LEU A 107 -6.44 13.77 -6.19
N LYS A 108 -6.65 15.03 -6.57
CA LYS A 108 -5.60 15.93 -7.10
C LYS A 108 -4.44 16.19 -6.12
N GLN A 109 -4.57 15.86 -4.84
CA GLN A 109 -3.46 16.00 -3.89
C GLN A 109 -2.41 14.90 -4.01
N TYR A 110 -2.78 13.77 -4.62
CA TYR A 110 -1.94 12.59 -4.82
C TYR A 110 -1.29 12.61 -6.20
N ASP A 111 -0.03 12.21 -6.24
CA ASP A 111 0.71 11.99 -7.49
C ASP A 111 0.39 10.61 -8.08
N LEU A 112 -0.01 9.66 -7.21
CA LEU A 112 -0.39 8.29 -7.55
C LEU A 112 -1.64 7.84 -6.80
N VAL A 113 -2.61 7.28 -7.54
CA VAL A 113 -3.77 6.58 -6.98
C VAL A 113 -3.74 5.14 -7.45
N VAL A 114 -3.89 4.19 -6.54
CA VAL A 114 -3.91 2.76 -6.83
C VAL A 114 -5.27 2.19 -6.44
N ALA A 115 -5.91 1.42 -7.31
CA ALA A 115 -7.14 0.70 -7.01
C ALA A 115 -6.95 -0.80 -7.34
N PRO A 116 -6.33 -1.58 -6.44
CA PRO A 116 -6.08 -3.00 -6.67
C PRO A 116 -7.41 -3.74 -6.79
N ALA A 117 -7.59 -4.57 -7.83
CA ALA A 117 -8.78 -5.41 -8.02
C ALA A 117 -10.12 -4.69 -7.72
N LEU A 118 -10.28 -3.45 -8.20
CA LEU A 118 -11.51 -2.66 -8.04
C LEU A 118 -12.62 -3.25 -8.93
N ILE A 119 -13.17 -4.38 -8.54
CA ILE A 119 -14.11 -5.17 -9.36
C ILE A 119 -15.39 -4.40 -9.64
N THR A 120 -15.87 -3.63 -8.67
CA THR A 120 -17.10 -2.85 -8.73
C THR A 120 -16.75 -1.40 -9.01
N VAL A 121 -17.20 -0.87 -10.15
CA VAL A 121 -17.02 0.55 -10.50
C VAL A 121 -18.34 1.28 -10.29
N LEU A 122 -18.41 1.93 -9.12
CA LEU A 122 -19.54 2.74 -8.68
C LEU A 122 -19.82 3.93 -9.63
N PRO A 123 -21.06 4.45 -9.66
CA PRO A 123 -21.42 5.62 -10.44
C PRO A 123 -20.48 6.82 -10.18
N GLY A 124 -19.95 7.43 -11.24
CA GLY A 124 -19.07 8.59 -11.15
C GLY A 124 -17.59 8.27 -10.88
N VAL A 125 -17.24 7.05 -10.48
CA VAL A 125 -15.85 6.68 -10.16
C VAL A 125 -14.98 6.65 -11.41
N ALA A 126 -15.46 6.05 -12.51
CA ALA A 126 -14.71 6.01 -13.76
C ALA A 126 -14.41 7.43 -14.29
N GLU A 127 -15.43 8.29 -14.34
CA GLU A 127 -15.34 9.66 -14.82
C GLU A 127 -14.40 10.51 -13.94
N THR A 128 -14.42 10.26 -12.63
CA THR A 128 -13.52 10.90 -11.66
C THR A 128 -12.07 10.47 -11.89
N LEU A 129 -11.82 9.18 -12.08
CA LEU A 129 -10.49 8.64 -12.36
C LEU A 129 -9.95 9.12 -13.71
N GLU A 130 -10.79 9.14 -14.74
CA GLU A 130 -10.46 9.71 -16.05
C GLU A 130 -10.06 11.18 -15.93
N SER A 131 -10.85 11.97 -15.20
CA SER A 131 -10.54 13.39 -14.96
C SER A 131 -9.21 13.54 -14.22
N TYR A 132 -9.00 12.78 -13.14
CA TYR A 132 -7.77 12.80 -12.35
C TYR A 132 -6.53 12.48 -13.21
N VAL A 133 -6.57 11.41 -14.01
CA VAL A 133 -5.43 11.04 -14.86
C VAL A 133 -5.26 12.05 -16.01
N SER A 134 -6.34 12.51 -16.63
CA SER A 134 -6.27 13.47 -17.74
C SER A 134 -5.60 14.79 -17.33
N GLU A 135 -5.73 15.18 -16.06
CA GLU A 135 -5.14 16.39 -15.49
C GLU A 135 -3.68 16.24 -15.04
N GLY A 136 -3.14 15.01 -15.04
CA GLY A 136 -1.73 14.74 -14.75
C GLY A 136 -1.48 13.68 -13.67
N GLY A 137 -2.54 13.16 -13.04
CA GLY A 137 -2.42 12.09 -12.06
C GLY A 137 -1.92 10.78 -12.68
N SER A 138 -1.24 9.95 -11.87
CA SER A 138 -0.97 8.56 -12.24
C SER A 138 -1.92 7.61 -11.53
N PHE A 139 -2.42 6.61 -12.26
CA PHE A 139 -3.35 5.61 -11.73
C PHE A 139 -2.87 4.19 -12.00
N ILE A 140 -3.06 3.28 -11.03
CA ILE A 140 -2.76 1.86 -11.18
C ILE A 140 -3.99 1.03 -10.83
N THR A 141 -4.34 0.08 -11.68
CA THR A 141 -5.26 -1.02 -11.36
C THR A 141 -4.79 -2.30 -12.02
N GLY A 142 -5.62 -3.34 -12.09
CA GLY A 142 -5.21 -4.58 -12.71
C GLY A 142 -6.33 -5.57 -12.93
N TYR A 143 -5.94 -6.84 -12.92
CA TYR A 143 -6.82 -7.98 -13.01
C TYR A 143 -8.00 -7.85 -12.04
N MET A 144 -9.14 -8.42 -12.45
CA MET A 144 -10.43 -8.32 -11.75
C MET A 144 -11.00 -6.90 -11.58
N ALA A 145 -10.40 -5.84 -12.14
CA ALA A 145 -10.97 -4.50 -12.07
C ALA A 145 -12.07 -4.26 -13.13
N GLY A 146 -13.08 -3.46 -12.78
CA GLY A 146 -14.06 -2.93 -13.73
C GLY A 146 -14.99 -3.97 -14.36
N ILE A 147 -15.24 -5.08 -13.66
CA ILE A 147 -16.11 -6.15 -14.15
C ILE A 147 -17.57 -5.84 -13.83
N HIS A 148 -17.87 -5.33 -12.64
CA HIS A 148 -19.24 -5.16 -12.12
C HIS A 148 -19.64 -3.69 -11.95
N ASP A 149 -20.94 -3.43 -12.03
CA ASP A 149 -21.57 -2.19 -11.57
C ASP A 149 -21.97 -2.26 -10.08
N GLU A 150 -22.61 -1.20 -9.57
CA GLU A 150 -23.06 -1.10 -8.17
C GLU A 150 -24.10 -2.14 -7.73
N HIS A 151 -24.60 -2.94 -8.66
CA HIS A 151 -25.58 -3.99 -8.43
C HIS A 151 -24.99 -5.39 -8.62
N ASP A 152 -23.66 -5.49 -8.71
CA ASP A 152 -22.93 -6.74 -8.97
C ASP A 152 -23.29 -7.34 -10.35
N LEU A 153 -23.73 -6.50 -11.29
CA LEU A 153 -24.01 -6.91 -12.66
C LEU A 153 -22.79 -6.65 -13.54
N VAL A 154 -22.46 -7.63 -14.38
CA VAL A 154 -21.36 -7.51 -15.35
C VAL A 154 -21.62 -6.35 -16.31
N VAL A 155 -20.65 -5.45 -16.41
CA VAL A 155 -20.67 -4.34 -17.38
C VAL A 155 -20.38 -4.91 -18.78
N PRO A 156 -21.33 -4.85 -19.73
CA PRO A 156 -21.11 -5.37 -21.07
C PRO A 156 -20.16 -4.47 -21.88
N GLY A 157 -19.59 -5.02 -22.95
CA GLY A 157 -18.69 -4.27 -23.85
C GLY A 157 -17.20 -4.57 -23.66
N GLY A 158 -16.84 -5.50 -22.77
CA GLY A 158 -15.48 -6.00 -22.58
C GLY A 158 -14.76 -5.37 -21.39
N TYR A 159 -13.94 -6.16 -20.70
CA TYR A 159 -13.22 -5.74 -19.50
C TYR A 159 -12.03 -4.82 -19.83
N PRO A 160 -11.62 -3.88 -18.94
CA PRO A 160 -12.17 -3.59 -17.61
C PRO A 160 -13.36 -2.61 -17.63
N GLY A 161 -14.32 -2.81 -18.53
CA GLY A 161 -15.61 -2.14 -18.53
C GLY A 161 -15.47 -0.63 -18.66
N LYS A 162 -16.01 0.11 -17.70
CA LYS A 162 -15.95 1.57 -17.66
C LYS A 162 -14.51 2.13 -17.56
N LEU A 163 -13.51 1.31 -17.25
CA LEU A 163 -12.10 1.71 -17.19
C LEU A 163 -11.32 1.42 -18.49
N ARG A 164 -11.94 0.79 -19.49
CA ARG A 164 -11.29 0.35 -20.74
C ARG A 164 -10.55 1.48 -21.46
N ASP A 165 -11.24 2.60 -21.69
CA ASP A 165 -10.66 3.75 -22.41
C ASP A 165 -9.52 4.39 -21.63
N LEU A 166 -9.67 4.53 -20.31
CA LEU A 166 -8.62 5.02 -19.42
C LEU A 166 -7.38 4.13 -19.47
N MET A 167 -7.59 2.80 -19.39
CA MET A 167 -6.50 1.83 -19.34
C MET A 167 -5.88 1.59 -20.72
N GLY A 168 -6.58 1.93 -21.80
CA GLY A 168 -6.15 1.68 -23.18
C GLY A 168 -5.93 0.20 -23.46
N VAL A 169 -6.71 -0.67 -22.80
CA VAL A 169 -6.63 -2.13 -22.95
C VAL A 169 -8.00 -2.77 -22.92
N TRP A 170 -8.13 -3.88 -23.64
CA TRP A 170 -9.25 -4.81 -23.53
C TRP A 170 -8.75 -6.14 -22.99
N VAL A 171 -9.30 -6.57 -21.85
CA VAL A 171 -9.09 -7.92 -21.31
C VAL A 171 -10.15 -8.83 -21.90
N GLU A 172 -9.72 -9.75 -22.76
CA GLU A 172 -10.61 -10.71 -23.43
C GLU A 172 -11.09 -11.79 -22.46
N GLU A 173 -10.14 -12.31 -21.67
CA GLU A 173 -10.33 -13.47 -20.81
C GLU A 173 -9.40 -13.38 -19.59
N ILE A 174 -9.83 -14.01 -18.50
CA ILE A 174 -9.03 -14.21 -17.30
C ILE A 174 -8.83 -15.71 -17.14
N ASP A 175 -7.59 -16.17 -17.31
CA ASP A 175 -7.18 -17.53 -17.02
C ASP A 175 -6.88 -17.67 -15.53
N ALA A 176 -7.45 -18.69 -14.87
CA ALA A 176 -7.22 -18.95 -13.45
C ALA A 176 -6.12 -20.01 -13.31
N LEU A 177 -5.03 -19.65 -12.65
CA LEU A 177 -3.91 -20.56 -12.43
C LEU A 177 -4.27 -21.55 -11.32
N ALA A 178 -3.83 -22.81 -11.45
CA ALA A 178 -4.03 -23.76 -10.38
C ALA A 178 -3.22 -23.34 -9.12
N PRO A 179 -3.61 -23.81 -7.92
CA PRO A 179 -2.82 -23.56 -6.72
C PRO A 179 -1.35 -23.95 -6.92
N ASP A 180 -0.43 -23.09 -6.46
CA ASP A 180 1.03 -23.22 -6.59
C ASP A 180 1.59 -23.10 -8.02
N GLU A 181 0.74 -22.93 -9.04
CA GLU A 181 1.20 -22.61 -10.40
C GLU A 181 1.56 -21.14 -10.54
N THR A 182 2.58 -20.88 -11.36
CA THR A 182 3.07 -19.54 -11.63
C THR A 182 3.25 -19.35 -13.12
N ILE A 183 2.99 -18.13 -13.60
CA ILE A 183 3.28 -17.72 -14.97
C ILE A 183 4.48 -16.80 -15.02
N GLU A 184 5.36 -16.97 -16.01
CA GLU A 184 6.49 -16.07 -16.21
C GLU A 184 6.04 -14.70 -16.73
N VAL A 185 6.65 -13.63 -16.20
CA VAL A 185 6.40 -12.25 -16.63
C VAL A 185 7.73 -11.55 -16.91
N HIS A 186 7.96 -11.20 -18.19
CA HIS A 186 9.23 -10.67 -18.69
C HIS A 186 9.07 -9.27 -19.31
N GLY A 187 9.93 -8.34 -18.92
CA GLY A 187 10.03 -6.98 -19.44
C GLY A 187 11.39 -6.36 -19.14
N ASP A 188 11.63 -5.14 -19.63
CA ASP A 188 12.96 -4.50 -19.53
C ASP A 188 13.47 -4.33 -18.09
N ALA A 189 12.53 -4.04 -17.17
CA ALA A 189 12.81 -3.84 -15.75
C ALA A 189 12.22 -4.94 -14.86
N VAL A 190 11.44 -5.86 -15.42
CA VAL A 190 10.63 -6.84 -14.67
C VAL A 190 10.98 -8.24 -15.17
N ASP A 191 11.50 -9.08 -14.28
CA ASP A 191 11.62 -10.53 -14.45
C ASP A 191 11.02 -11.15 -13.19
N ALA A 192 9.81 -11.70 -13.34
CA ALA A 192 8.93 -11.99 -12.22
C ALA A 192 8.03 -13.19 -12.50
N LYS A 193 7.34 -13.62 -11.43
CA LYS A 193 6.27 -14.60 -11.52
C LYS A 193 4.92 -13.94 -11.23
N GLY A 194 3.95 -14.29 -12.06
CA GLY A 194 2.53 -14.07 -11.83
C GLY A 194 1.90 -15.29 -11.16
N GLU A 195 0.90 -15.06 -10.31
CA GLU A 195 0.12 -16.08 -9.61
C GLU A 195 -1.38 -15.78 -9.76
N ILE A 196 -2.22 -16.71 -9.28
CA ILE A 196 -3.68 -16.59 -9.15
C ILE A 196 -4.44 -16.50 -10.48
N VAL A 197 -4.15 -15.50 -11.32
CA VAL A 197 -4.77 -15.31 -12.63
C VAL A 197 -3.82 -14.72 -13.65
N ALA A 198 -4.09 -14.93 -14.93
CA ALA A 198 -3.50 -14.22 -16.05
C ALA A 198 -4.59 -13.56 -16.93
N SER A 199 -4.52 -12.24 -17.09
CA SER A 199 -5.43 -11.49 -17.96
C SER A 199 -4.91 -11.50 -19.40
N ILE A 200 -5.70 -11.99 -20.35
CA ILE A 200 -5.34 -11.97 -21.77
C ILE A 200 -5.64 -10.58 -22.33
N ILE A 201 -4.59 -9.75 -22.39
CA ILE A 201 -4.68 -8.32 -22.68
C ILE A 201 -4.42 -8.00 -24.15
N HIS A 202 -5.41 -7.38 -24.79
CA HIS A 202 -5.29 -6.63 -26.04
C HIS A 202 -5.02 -5.16 -25.75
N ARG A 203 -4.06 -4.56 -26.46
CA ARG A 203 -3.71 -3.16 -26.27
C ARG A 203 -4.49 -2.29 -27.26
N GLU A 204 -5.16 -1.28 -26.73
CA GLU A 204 -5.94 -0.28 -27.48
C GLU A 204 -5.33 1.12 -27.29
N GLY A 205 -4.02 1.22 -27.51
CA GLY A 205 -3.23 2.44 -27.30
C GLY A 205 -2.24 2.34 -26.14
N ALA A 206 -2.48 1.44 -25.18
CA ALA A 206 -1.51 1.19 -24.12
C ALA A 206 -0.20 0.60 -24.67
N ARG A 207 0.93 1.04 -24.11
CA ARG A 207 2.25 0.47 -24.36
C ARG A 207 2.48 -0.70 -23.41
N ARG A 208 3.08 -1.77 -23.92
CA ARG A 208 3.50 -2.92 -23.10
C ARG A 208 4.73 -2.58 -22.26
N LEU A 209 4.71 -2.97 -21.00
CA LEU A 209 5.84 -2.93 -20.07
C LEU A 209 6.46 -4.31 -19.86
N ALA A 210 5.63 -5.34 -19.78
CA ALA A 210 6.05 -6.74 -19.69
C ALA A 210 5.06 -7.66 -20.41
N ALA A 211 5.53 -8.84 -20.82
CA ALA A 211 4.75 -9.87 -21.49
C ALA A 211 4.73 -11.16 -20.66
N TYR A 212 3.68 -11.96 -20.84
CA TYR A 212 3.70 -13.34 -20.36
C TYR A 212 4.75 -14.16 -21.12
N GLY A 213 5.50 -15.00 -20.40
CA GLY A 213 6.52 -15.90 -20.92
C GLY A 213 6.06 -17.36 -20.94
N GLY A 214 7.04 -18.27 -20.89
CA GLY A 214 6.77 -19.70 -20.82
C GLY A 214 6.12 -20.33 -22.06
N GLY A 215 5.41 -21.44 -21.83
CA GLY A 215 4.76 -22.26 -22.85
C GLY A 215 3.23 -22.11 -22.92
N GLU A 216 2.64 -21.19 -22.16
CA GLU A 216 1.20 -20.98 -22.15
C GLU A 216 0.69 -20.42 -23.48
N PHE A 217 -0.58 -20.69 -23.81
CA PHE A 217 -1.16 -20.31 -25.09
C PHE A 217 -1.23 -18.78 -25.31
N TYR A 218 -1.14 -17.99 -24.23
CA TYR A 218 -1.09 -16.53 -24.25
C TYR A 218 0.35 -15.97 -24.10
N ALA A 219 1.39 -16.78 -24.20
CA ALA A 219 2.77 -16.29 -24.22
C ALA A 219 2.95 -15.16 -25.27
N GLY A 220 3.63 -14.08 -24.88
CA GLY A 220 3.81 -12.87 -25.68
C GLY A 220 2.68 -11.83 -25.58
N HIS A 221 1.51 -12.17 -25.01
CA HIS A 221 0.49 -11.18 -24.62
C HIS A 221 1.02 -10.27 -23.52
N SER A 222 0.44 -9.09 -23.38
CA SER A 222 0.88 -8.14 -22.36
C SER A 222 0.48 -8.64 -20.98
N ALA A 223 1.40 -8.60 -20.02
CA ALA A 223 1.12 -8.83 -18.61
C ALA A 223 1.03 -7.50 -17.85
N LEU A 224 1.88 -6.54 -18.20
CA LEU A 224 1.90 -5.19 -17.63
C LEU A 224 1.83 -4.17 -18.76
N THR A 225 0.99 -3.15 -18.60
CA THR A 225 0.85 -2.07 -19.60
C THR A 225 0.81 -0.69 -18.96
N VAL A 226 1.07 0.33 -19.78
CA VAL A 226 0.88 1.73 -19.43
C VAL A 226 0.23 2.48 -20.60
N ASN A 227 -0.84 3.20 -20.32
CA ASN A 227 -1.49 4.12 -21.23
C ASN A 227 -1.20 5.57 -20.84
N THR A 228 -1.02 6.43 -21.84
CA THR A 228 -0.97 7.89 -21.61
C THR A 228 -2.38 8.43 -21.84
N TYR A 229 -2.96 9.06 -20.84
CA TYR A 229 -4.33 9.57 -20.91
C TYR A 229 -4.33 11.03 -20.46
N GLY A 230 -4.63 11.95 -21.39
CA GLY A 230 -4.40 13.38 -21.20
C GLY A 230 -2.94 13.69 -20.82
N LYS A 231 -2.71 14.26 -19.64
CA LYS A 231 -1.39 14.61 -19.12
C LYS A 231 -0.78 13.54 -18.22
N GLY A 232 -1.56 12.54 -17.80
CA GLY A 232 -1.17 11.52 -16.83
C GLY A 232 -0.97 10.14 -17.45
N LYS A 233 -0.86 9.14 -16.57
CA LYS A 233 -0.59 7.74 -16.94
C LYS A 233 -1.48 6.77 -16.19
N ALA A 234 -1.92 5.74 -16.89
CA ALA A 234 -2.70 4.63 -16.36
C ALA A 234 -1.92 3.33 -16.53
N TYR A 235 -1.65 2.61 -15.44
CA TYR A 235 -0.93 1.33 -15.45
C TYR A 235 -1.89 0.19 -15.15
N PHE A 236 -1.80 -0.88 -15.94
CA PHE A 236 -2.63 -2.08 -15.76
C PHE A 236 -1.75 -3.30 -15.47
N VAL A 237 -2.05 -3.99 -14.37
CA VAL A 237 -1.35 -5.20 -13.91
C VAL A 237 -2.23 -6.43 -14.17
N GLY A 238 -1.88 -7.26 -15.14
CA GLY A 238 -2.74 -8.37 -15.60
C GLY A 238 -2.71 -9.65 -14.74
N THR A 239 -1.84 -9.73 -13.74
CA THR A 239 -1.65 -10.91 -12.89
C THR A 239 -1.21 -10.48 -11.49
N LEU A 240 -1.38 -11.36 -10.50
CA LEU A 240 -0.84 -11.12 -9.17
C LEU A 240 0.68 -11.28 -9.23
N LEU A 241 1.44 -10.19 -9.10
CA LEU A 241 2.90 -10.25 -9.12
C LEU A 241 3.46 -10.74 -7.78
N ASP A 242 4.48 -11.59 -7.87
CA ASP A 242 5.35 -11.89 -6.74
C ASP A 242 6.04 -10.62 -6.20
N GLU A 243 6.71 -10.76 -5.07
CA GLU A 243 7.31 -9.63 -4.38
C GLU A 243 8.41 -8.92 -5.20
N THR A 244 9.24 -9.70 -5.90
CA THR A 244 10.29 -9.21 -6.78
C THR A 244 9.68 -8.41 -7.93
N GLY A 245 8.64 -8.96 -8.57
CA GLY A 245 7.91 -8.31 -9.65
C GLY A 245 7.21 -7.03 -9.23
N MET A 246 6.54 -7.03 -8.07
CA MET A 246 5.88 -5.83 -7.55
C MET A 246 6.91 -4.72 -7.24
N SER A 247 8.06 -5.08 -6.66
CA SER A 247 9.15 -4.15 -6.40
C SER A 247 9.74 -3.56 -7.69
N ALA A 248 9.97 -4.41 -8.69
CA ALA A 248 10.49 -4.05 -10.00
C ALA A 248 9.52 -3.19 -10.81
N PHE A 249 8.22 -3.48 -10.73
CA PHE A 249 7.16 -2.70 -11.36
C PHE A 249 7.01 -1.31 -10.73
N MET A 250 7.04 -1.21 -9.40
CA MET A 250 6.84 0.06 -8.68
C MET A 250 8.06 0.98 -8.72
N ALA A 251 9.29 0.45 -8.74
CA ALA A 251 10.52 1.24 -8.73
C ALA A 251 10.58 2.35 -9.80
N PRO A 252 10.34 2.09 -11.10
CA PRO A 252 10.35 3.14 -12.12
C PRO A 252 9.22 4.16 -11.92
N ILE A 253 8.05 3.75 -11.44
CA ILE A 253 6.91 4.64 -11.17
C ILE A 253 7.25 5.61 -10.03
N ILE A 254 7.77 5.08 -8.92
CA ILE A 254 8.21 5.87 -7.75
C ILE A 254 9.26 6.90 -8.17
N LYS A 255 10.25 6.47 -8.97
CA LYS A 255 11.30 7.34 -9.48
C LYS A 255 10.75 8.43 -10.40
N GLU A 256 9.87 8.08 -11.32
CA GLU A 256 9.29 9.02 -12.28
C GLU A 256 8.46 10.10 -11.59
N LEU A 257 7.67 9.72 -10.59
CA LEU A 257 6.83 10.64 -9.82
C LEU A 257 7.62 11.47 -8.81
N GLY A 258 8.94 11.22 -8.65
CA GLY A 258 9.76 11.92 -7.67
C GLY A 258 9.32 11.67 -6.23
N LEU A 259 8.64 10.55 -5.97
CA LEU A 259 8.32 10.11 -4.62
C LEU A 259 9.64 9.89 -3.88
N LYS A 260 9.73 10.36 -2.63
CA LYS A 260 10.97 10.37 -1.84
C LYS A 260 10.99 9.17 -0.89
N PRO A 261 11.51 8.00 -1.31
CA PRO A 261 11.69 6.89 -0.40
C PRO A 261 12.77 7.24 0.63
N LEU A 262 12.65 6.68 1.84
CA LEU A 262 13.70 6.76 2.86
C LEU A 262 14.30 5.37 3.00
N ASP A 263 15.61 5.26 2.81
CA ASP A 263 16.30 3.97 2.81
C ASP A 263 16.55 3.51 4.26
N THR A 264 15.98 2.37 4.61
CA THR A 264 16.12 1.78 5.94
C THR A 264 16.42 0.29 5.84
N PRO A 265 17.03 -0.32 6.87
CA PRO A 265 17.04 -1.77 6.98
C PRO A 265 15.61 -2.32 6.88
N GLU A 266 15.43 -3.50 6.28
CA GLU A 266 14.11 -4.08 5.97
C GLU A 266 13.12 -4.10 7.16
N ASP A 267 13.61 -4.40 8.36
CA ASP A 267 12.78 -4.48 9.58
C ASP A 267 12.54 -3.12 10.26
N VAL A 268 13.10 -2.03 9.74
CA VAL A 268 12.98 -0.69 10.31
C VAL A 268 11.99 0.11 9.48
N SER A 269 10.87 0.48 10.09
CA SER A 269 9.95 1.44 9.50
C SER A 269 10.27 2.86 9.94
N LEU A 270 10.17 3.80 9.01
CA LEU A 270 10.34 5.23 9.23
C LEU A 270 9.12 5.96 8.67
N SER A 271 8.49 6.79 9.50
CA SER A 271 7.43 7.70 9.04
C SER A 271 7.71 9.12 9.51
N VAL A 272 7.41 10.11 8.68
CA VAL A 272 7.53 11.53 9.03
C VAL A 272 6.15 12.14 9.18
N ARG A 273 5.89 12.72 10.35
CA ARG A 273 4.68 13.50 10.65
C ARG A 273 5.01 14.98 10.70
N TYR A 274 4.05 15.82 10.36
CA TYR A 274 4.18 17.27 10.27
C TYR A 274 3.25 17.92 11.28
N GLY A 275 3.80 18.67 12.23
CA GLY A 275 3.04 19.53 13.14
C GLY A 275 2.45 20.75 12.44
N ASP A 276 1.47 21.38 13.07
CA ASP A 276 0.79 22.59 12.56
C ASP A 276 1.75 23.78 12.42
N ASP A 277 2.79 23.81 13.26
CA ASP A 277 3.87 24.79 13.25
C ASP A 277 4.94 24.53 12.18
N GLY A 278 4.77 23.46 11.39
CA GLY A 278 5.71 23.04 10.35
C GLY A 278 6.86 22.17 10.87
N VAL A 279 6.91 21.89 12.18
CA VAL A 279 7.91 20.98 12.76
C VAL A 279 7.69 19.57 12.23
N ARG A 280 8.78 18.83 12.00
CA ARG A 280 8.73 17.48 11.45
C ARG A 280 9.19 16.48 12.50
N TYR A 281 8.47 15.37 12.61
CA TYR A 281 8.75 14.30 13.56
C TYR A 281 8.96 12.99 12.79
N ALA A 282 10.18 12.45 12.82
CA ALA A 282 10.47 11.12 12.33
C ALA A 282 10.23 10.09 13.44
N PHE A 283 9.39 9.09 13.15
CA PHE A 283 9.17 7.92 13.99
C PHE A 283 9.91 6.75 13.35
N LEU A 284 10.87 6.20 14.08
CA LEU A 284 11.62 5.02 13.69
C LEU A 284 11.22 3.86 14.58
N ILE A 285 10.84 2.73 13.99
CA ILE A 285 10.43 1.53 14.73
C ILE A 285 11.24 0.35 14.20
N ASN A 286 12.01 -0.29 15.09
CA ASN A 286 12.69 -1.54 14.77
C ASN A 286 11.76 -2.72 15.07
N ASN A 287 11.31 -3.43 14.04
CA ASN A 287 10.39 -4.56 14.17
C ASN A 287 11.12 -5.90 14.35
N SER A 288 12.44 -5.89 14.61
CA SER A 288 13.26 -7.10 14.77
C SER A 288 13.74 -7.30 16.21
N GLU A 289 14.22 -8.52 16.47
CA GLU A 289 14.87 -8.94 17.72
C GLU A 289 16.36 -8.53 17.82
N SER A 290 16.85 -7.80 16.82
CA SER A 290 18.27 -7.46 16.69
C SER A 290 18.49 -5.95 16.75
N ASP A 291 19.65 -5.52 17.26
CA ASP A 291 20.08 -4.13 17.17
C ASP A 291 20.19 -3.71 15.68
N LYS A 292 19.63 -2.56 15.32
CA LYS A 292 19.75 -1.95 13.99
C LYS A 292 20.49 -0.62 14.07
N ARG A 293 21.12 -0.25 12.96
CA ARG A 293 21.75 1.05 12.77
C ARG A 293 21.41 1.57 11.38
N LEU A 294 21.17 2.86 11.29
CA LEU A 294 20.95 3.53 10.01
C LEU A 294 21.58 4.93 10.03
N CYS A 295 22.01 5.37 8.84
CA CYS A 295 22.47 6.72 8.59
C CYS A 295 21.55 7.29 7.51
N LEU A 296 20.86 8.38 7.82
CA LEU A 296 20.02 9.10 6.89
C LEU A 296 20.27 10.59 7.09
N ASP A 297 20.67 11.27 6.02
CA ASP A 297 20.96 12.71 6.03
C ASP A 297 19.73 13.51 6.50
N GLU A 298 18.52 13.00 6.29
CA GLU A 298 17.28 13.59 6.76
C GLU A 298 17.15 13.66 8.29
N LEU A 299 17.91 12.85 9.03
CA LEU A 299 17.89 12.78 10.50
C LEU A 299 18.99 13.62 11.15
N ASP A 300 20.03 13.99 10.40
CA ASP A 300 21.19 14.71 10.92
C ASP A 300 20.82 16.08 11.49
N GLY A 301 21.35 16.39 12.68
CA GLY A 301 21.03 17.59 13.44
C GLY A 301 19.67 17.56 14.14
N GLY A 302 18.86 16.51 13.93
CA GLY A 302 17.59 16.32 14.65
C GLY A 302 17.78 16.01 16.13
N VAL A 303 16.73 16.21 16.93
CA VAL A 303 16.74 15.93 18.38
C VAL A 303 15.87 14.72 18.67
N GLU A 304 16.47 13.65 19.21
CA GLU A 304 15.73 12.49 19.70
C GLU A 304 14.99 12.89 20.99
N LEU A 305 13.66 12.77 20.97
CA LEU A 305 12.77 13.38 21.96
C LEU A 305 12.68 12.61 23.28
N LEU A 306 12.97 11.31 23.30
CA LEU A 306 12.89 10.48 24.51
C LEU A 306 14.14 10.62 25.41
N THR A 307 15.28 10.94 24.80
CA THR A 307 16.61 11.02 25.40
C THR A 307 17.20 12.43 25.40
N GLY A 308 16.75 13.31 24.49
CA GLY A 308 17.27 14.66 24.27
C GLY A 308 18.59 14.71 23.48
N HIS A 309 19.03 13.58 22.91
CA HIS A 309 20.28 13.50 22.16
C HIS A 309 20.15 14.16 20.78
N VAL A 310 21.13 14.97 20.38
CA VAL A 310 21.21 15.52 19.01
C VAL A 310 21.86 14.48 18.11
N VAL A 311 21.17 14.12 17.03
CA VAL A 311 21.65 13.15 16.04
C VAL A 311 22.82 13.74 15.27
N ASP A 312 24.01 13.16 15.47
CA ASP A 312 25.26 13.50 14.78
C ASP A 312 25.93 12.19 14.35
N GLY A 313 25.39 11.56 13.30
CA GLY A 313 25.82 10.27 12.78
C GLY A 313 24.81 9.13 12.96
N PRO A 314 25.27 7.85 12.98
CA PRO A 314 24.38 6.70 12.91
C PRO A 314 23.38 6.61 14.07
N VAL A 315 22.10 6.49 13.75
CA VAL A 315 21.03 6.25 14.74
C VAL A 315 20.99 4.77 15.09
N GLY A 316 21.12 4.45 16.38
CA GLY A 316 20.97 3.09 16.89
C GLY A 316 19.54 2.81 17.35
N LEU A 317 18.99 1.66 16.96
CA LEU A 317 17.68 1.17 17.38
C LEU A 317 17.83 -0.17 18.09
N LYS A 318 17.34 -0.24 19.33
CA LYS A 318 17.28 -1.49 20.09
C LYS A 318 16.22 -2.44 19.52
N PRO A 319 16.28 -3.76 19.82
CA PRO A 319 15.19 -4.69 19.48
C PRO A 319 13.85 -4.13 19.93
N TYR A 320 12.87 -4.09 19.02
CA TYR A 320 11.54 -3.52 19.30
C TYR A 320 11.53 -2.05 19.75
N GLY A 321 12.65 -1.35 19.54
CA GLY A 321 12.85 0.03 19.99
C GLY A 321 12.17 1.04 19.07
N VAL A 322 11.76 2.16 19.68
CA VAL A 322 11.17 3.31 18.99
C VAL A 322 12.00 4.54 19.30
N ASN A 323 12.41 5.26 18.26
CA ASN A 323 12.99 6.59 18.40
C ASN A 323 12.04 7.61 17.77
N VAL A 324 11.86 8.75 18.43
CA VAL A 324 11.09 9.87 17.89
C VAL A 324 12.04 11.06 17.76
N ILE A 325 12.31 11.50 16.54
CA ILE A 325 13.30 12.55 16.25
C ILE A 325 12.56 13.77 15.71
N GLU A 326 12.71 14.91 16.38
CA GLU A 326 12.34 16.21 15.80
C GLU A 326 13.41 16.62 14.80
N LEU A 327 13.03 16.77 13.53
CA LEU A 327 13.97 17.12 12.46
C LEU A 327 14.19 18.63 12.42
N GLY A 328 15.43 19.03 12.09
CA GLY A 328 15.82 20.43 11.87
C GLY A 328 15.29 21.05 10.59
#